data_AF-A0AA96S826-F1
#
_entry.id   AF-A0AA96S826-F1
#
_cell.length_a   1.000
_cell.length_b   1.000
_cell.length_c   1.000
_cell.angle_alpha   90.00
_cell.angle_beta   90.00
_cell.angle_gamma   90.00
#
_symmetry.space_group_name_H-M   'P 1'
#
loop_
_entity.id
_entity.type
_entity.pdbx_description
1 polymer ?
#
loop_
_entity_poly.entity_id
_entity_poly.type
_entity_poly.pdbx_seq_one_letter_code
_entity_poly.pdbx_strand_id
1 'polypeptide(L)' 'MLFGTVEYFEREIYNYLNENQLKEISEDSLSVVTSKLKKELLYDFVCDERIRLECLENLKYAIRMITQSKEAV' A
#
# COMPACT_ATOMS: atom_id res chain seq x y z
N MET A 1 16.83 -4.62 0.34
CA MET A 1 15.36 -4.80 0.33
C MET A 1 14.79 -3.68 1.19
N LEU A 2 14.06 -2.71 0.60
CA LEU A 2 13.56 -1.51 1.29
C LEU A 2 12.15 -1.74 1.85
N PHE A 3 11.98 -2.77 2.69
CA PHE A 3 10.67 -3.07 3.26
C PHE A 3 10.17 -1.87 4.08
N GLY A 4 8.90 -1.50 3.91
CA GLY A 4 8.28 -0.43 4.68
C GLY A 4 8.49 0.99 4.16
N THR A 5 9.21 1.20 3.04
CA THR A 5 9.28 2.52 2.39
C THR A 5 8.05 2.79 1.53
N VAL A 6 7.87 4.04 1.11
CA VAL A 6 6.78 4.45 0.21
C VAL A 6 6.84 3.65 -1.10
N GLU A 7 8.01 3.57 -1.74
CA GLU A 7 8.20 2.89 -3.02
C GLU A 7 7.94 1.38 -2.92
N TYR A 8 8.23 0.79 -1.76
CA TYR A 8 7.86 -0.59 -1.48
C TYR A 8 6.35 -0.77 -1.51
N PHE A 9 5.60 0.07 -0.80
CA PHE A 9 4.13 -0.03 -0.78
C PHE A 9 3.49 0.29 -2.12
N GLU A 10 3.99 1.27 -2.86
CA GLU A 10 3.53 1.54 -4.22
C GLU A 10 3.67 0.29 -5.10
N ARG A 11 4.85 -0.33 -5.08
CA ARG A 11 5.11 -1.55 -5.84
C ARG A 11 4.19 -2.70 -5.44
N GLU A 12 3.99 -2.93 -4.14
CA GLU A 12 3.10 -4.00 -3.66
C GLU A 12 1.64 -3.76 -4.10
N ILE A 13 1.18 -2.50 -4.06
CA ILE A 13 -0.14 -2.12 -4.54
C ILE A 13 -0.27 -2.39 -6.05
N TYR A 14 0.68 -1.93 -6.86
CA TYR A 14 0.66 -2.18 -8.31
C TYR A 14 0.77 -3.67 -8.65
N ASN A 15 1.60 -4.43 -7.94
CA ASN A 15 1.74 -5.87 -8.13
C ASN A 15 0.40 -6.56 -7.86
N TYR A 16 -0.25 -6.25 -6.73
CA TYR A 16 -1.56 -6.82 -6.41
C TYR A 16 -2.59 -6.51 -7.50
N LEU A 17 -2.65 -5.27 -7.99
CA LEU A 17 -3.59 -4.85 -9.02
C LEU A 17 -3.35 -5.61 -10.33
N ASN A 18 -2.08 -5.75 -10.74
CA ASN A 18 -1.67 -6.49 -11.92
C ASN A 18 -1.98 -7.99 -11.82
N GLU A 19 -1.65 -8.61 -10.69
CA GLU A 19 -1.89 -10.04 -10.43
C GLU A 19 -3.38 -10.39 -10.45
N ASN A 20 -4.23 -9.46 -9.98
CA ASN A 20 -5.69 -9.62 -9.99
C ASN A 20 -6.34 -9.15 -11.31
N GLN A 21 -5.55 -8.80 -12.33
CA GLN A 21 -6.02 -8.35 -13.65
C GLN A 21 -6.99 -7.17 -13.58
N LEU A 22 -6.82 -6.30 -12.60
CA LEU A 22 -7.65 -5.12 -12.40
C LEU A 22 -7.22 -4.05 -13.39
N LYS A 23 -7.99 -3.93 -14.49
CA LYS A 23 -7.71 -3.01 -15.60
C LYS A 23 -7.65 -1.55 -15.18
N GLU A 24 -8.42 -1.21 -14.16
CA GLU A 24 -8.46 0.13 -13.58
C GLU A 24 -8.27 0.00 -12.08
N ILE A 25 -7.45 0.87 -11.53
CA ILE A 25 -7.43 1.08 -10.09
C ILE A 25 -8.81 1.66 -9.78
N SER A 26 -9.64 0.98 -8.99
CA SER A 26 -10.87 1.53 -8.40
C SER A 26 -10.65 1.80 -6.91
N GLU A 27 -11.47 2.63 -6.29
CA GLU A 27 -11.43 2.82 -4.83
C GLU A 27 -11.59 1.48 -4.09
N ASP A 28 -12.48 0.61 -4.59
CA ASP A 28 -12.70 -0.73 -4.03
C ASP A 28 -11.43 -1.59 -4.09
N SER A 29 -10.78 -1.67 -5.25
CA SER A 29 -9.55 -2.45 -5.40
C SER A 29 -8.42 -1.94 -4.51
N LEU A 30 -8.29 -0.61 -4.39
CA LEU A 30 -7.28 0.04 -3.57
C LEU A 30 -7.57 -0.19 -2.08
N SER A 31 -8.84 -0.15 -1.68
CA SER A 31 -9.29 -0.44 -0.31
C SER A 31 -8.96 -1.87 0.11
N VAL A 32 -9.15 -2.86 -0.78
CA VAL A 32 -8.84 -4.27 -0.49
C VAL A 32 -7.34 -4.47 -0.25
N VAL A 33 -6.48 -4.02 -1.17
CA VAL A 33 -5.02 -4.20 -1.01
C VAL A 33 -4.48 -3.41 0.18
N THR A 34 -4.99 -2.20 0.40
CA THR A 34 -4.63 -1.37 1.57
C THR A 34 -4.99 -2.08 2.87
N SER A 35 -6.19 -2.65 2.95
CA SER A 35 -6.66 -3.36 4.14
C SER A 35 -5.82 -4.60 4.42
N LYS A 36 -5.40 -5.32 3.37
CA LYS A 36 -4.49 -6.45 3.46
C LYS A 36 -3.13 -6.03 4.03
N LEU A 37 -2.47 -5.05 3.42
CA LEU A 37 -1.15 -4.55 3.85
C LEU A 37 -1.20 -4.00 5.29
N LYS A 38 -2.27 -3.28 5.64
CA LYS A 38 -2.46 -2.76 7.00
C LYS A 38 -2.61 -3.89 8.02
N LYS A 39 -3.34 -4.95 7.68
CA LYS A 39 -3.48 -6.13 8.55
C LYS A 39 -2.14 -6.82 8.76
N GLU A 40 -1.37 -7.00 7.69
CA GLU A 40 -0.03 -7.59 7.76
C GLU A 40 0.88 -6.79 8.70
N LEU A 41 0.90 -5.46 8.57
CA LEU A 41 1.69 -4.58 9.44
C LEU A 41 1.25 -4.63 10.92
N LEU A 42 -0.04 -4.79 11.19
CA LEU A 42 -0.58 -4.77 12.56
C LEU A 42 -0.44 -6.09 13.29
N TYR A 43 -0.56 -7.21 12.58
CA TYR A 43 -0.74 -8.53 13.18
C TYR A 43 0.34 -9.55 12.80
N ASP A 44 0.93 -9.43 11.60
CA ASP A 44 1.85 -10.46 11.07
C ASP A 44 3.31 -9.98 11.07
N PHE A 45 3.54 -8.66 11.04
CA PHE A 45 4.88 -8.06 11.05
C PHE A 45 5.36 -7.77 12.47
N VAL A 46 6.24 -8.64 12.97
CA VAL A 46 6.89 -8.46 14.28
C VAL A 46 8.01 -7.42 14.19
N CYS A 47 7.74 -6.23 14.74
CA CYS A 47 8.67 -5.11 14.78
C CYS A 47 8.40 -4.20 15.97
N ASP A 48 9.37 -3.32 16.27
CA ASP A 48 9.18 -2.21 17.19
C ASP A 48 8.00 -1.33 16.75
N GLU A 49 7.23 -0.85 17.74
CA GLU A 49 6.05 -0.01 17.51
C GLU A 49 6.38 1.22 16.66
N ARG A 50 7.55 1.83 16.88
CA ARG A 50 8.01 2.98 16.09
C ARG A 50 8.13 2.65 14.60
N ILE A 51 8.72 1.50 14.27
CA ILE A 51 8.90 1.06 12.88
C ILE A 51 7.53 0.73 12.26
N ARG A 52 6.63 0.14 13.03
CA ARG A 52 5.26 -0.13 12.58
C ARG A 52 4.51 1.14 12.22
N LEU A 53 4.59 2.16 13.07
CA LEU A 53 3.96 3.45 12.83
C LEU A 53 4.54 4.14 11.58
N GLU A 54 5.86 4.08 11.40
CA GLU A 54 6.53 4.58 10.20
C GLU A 54 6.05 3.87 8.93
N CYS A 55 5.95 2.53 8.97
CA CYS A 55 5.41 1.75 7.86
C CYS A 55 3.94 2.12 7.55
N LEU A 56 3.11 2.35 8.56
CA LEU A 56 1.70 2.73 8.39
C LEU A 56 1.57 4.13 7.76
N GLU A 57 2.41 5.10 8.16
CA GLU A 57 2.44 6.42 7.54
C GLU A 57 2.96 6.36 6.10
N ASN A 58 4.00 5.57 5.83
CA ASN A 58 4.51 5.38 4.47
C ASN A 58 3.47 4.71 3.56
N LEU A 59 2.72 3.71 4.06
CA LEU A 59 1.60 3.10 3.34
C LEU A 59 0.52 4.14 3.01
N LYS A 60 0.13 4.95 4.00
CA LYS A 60 -0.85 6.03 3.80
C LYS A 60 -0.38 7.05 2.76
N TYR A 61 0.91 7.39 2.75
CA TYR A 61 1.49 8.29 1.78
C TYR A 61 1.49 7.69 0.37
N ALA A 62 1.90 6.43 0.21
CA ALA A 62 1.84 5.72 -1.07
C ALA A 62 0.43 5.69 -1.67
N ILE A 63 -0.58 5.41 -0.85
CA ILE A 63 -2.00 5.42 -1.28
C ILE A 63 -2.40 6.80 -1.79
N ARG A 64 -2.02 7.86 -1.07
CA ARG A 64 -2.31 9.24 -1.48
C ARG A 64 -1.67 9.55 -2.84
N MET A 65 -0.42 9.16 -3.05
CA MET A 65 0.29 9.38 -4.31
C MET A 65 -0.43 8.68 -5.47
N ILE A 66 -0.80 7.41 -5.30
CA ILE A 66 -1.51 6.62 -6.32
C ILE A 66 -2.88 7.23 -6.66
N THR A 67 -3.64 7.67 -5.65
CA THR A 67 -4.95 8.29 -5.87
C THR A 67 -4.82 9.63 -6.60
N GLN A 68 -3.83 10.46 -6.25
CA GLN A 68 -3.60 11.74 -6.92
C GLN A 68 -3.12 11.56 -8.37
N SER A 69 -2.33 10.51 -8.65
CA SER A 69 -1.89 10.20 -10.01
C SER A 69 -3.04 9.80 -10.94
N LYS A 70 -4.21 9.39 -10.44
CA LYS A 70 -5.40 9.16 -11.26
C LYS A 70 -6.08 10.45 -11.73
N GLU A 71 -6.02 11.52 -10.94
CA GLU A 71 -6.77 12.75 -11.23
C GLU A 71 -6.08 13.61 -12.31
N ALA A 72 -4.86 13.24 -12.71
CA ALA A 72 -4.03 13.98 -13.66
C ALA A 72 -4.08 13.43 -15.10
N VAL A 73 -4.93 12.44 -15.40
CA VAL A 73 -5.09 11.82 -16.73
C VAL A 73 -6.51 12.01 -17.27
#